data_AF-A0A4Y1YNI0-F1
#
_entry.id   AF-A0A4Y1YNI0-F1
#
_cell.length_a   1.000
_cell.length_b   1.000
_cell.length_c   1.000
_cell.angle_alpha   90.00
_cell.angle_beta   90.00
_cell.angle_gamma   90.00
#
_symmetry.space_group_name_H-M   'P 1'
#
loop_
_entity.id
_entity.type
_entity.pdbx_description
1 polymer ?
#
loop_
_entity_poly.entity_id
_entity_poly.type
_entity_poly.pdbx_seq_one_letter_code
_entity_poly.pdbx_strand_id
1 'polypeptide(L)'
;MGSYYKRQCYPTVIEYHQAVASDCPTVSPDGTAFFSCEADASKITLKKTSQGLLGPVTTTTNYTPGQIACDPDQQLLDGIELAWLVVGVWVAAWAIKQVAVLLRS
;
A
#
# COMPACT_ATOMS: atom_id res chain seq x y z
N MET A 1 -5.02 5.55 10.76
CA MET A 1 -3.83 5.28 9.93
C MET A 1 -4.09 3.95 9.23
N GLY A 2 -4.30 3.98 7.92
CA GLY A 2 -4.68 2.81 7.13
C GLY A 2 -3.47 1.97 6.72
N SER A 3 -3.72 0.75 6.23
CA SER A 3 -2.67 -0.13 5.69
C SER A 3 -2.65 -0.08 4.16
N TYR A 4 -1.47 0.01 3.57
CA TYR A 4 -1.27 0.05 2.11
C TYR A 4 -1.17 -1.38 1.54
N TYR A 5 -2.02 -1.70 0.57
CA TYR A 5 -1.97 -2.97 -0.17
C TYR A 5 -2.34 -2.75 -1.64
N LYS A 6 -1.53 -3.28 -2.57
CA LYS A 6 -1.78 -3.20 -4.03
C LYS A 6 -2.30 -1.84 -4.54
N ARG A 7 -1.63 -0.73 -4.15
CA ARG A 7 -1.99 0.65 -4.54
C ARG A 7 -3.33 1.16 -4.00
N GLN A 8 -3.93 0.48 -3.02
CA GLN A 8 -5.12 0.92 -2.33
C GLN A 8 -4.84 1.09 -0.84
N CYS A 9 -5.44 2.13 -0.26
CA CYS A 9 -5.39 2.39 1.16
C CYS A 9 -6.64 1.84 1.83
N TYR A 10 -6.47 0.93 2.78
CA TYR A 10 -7.57 0.37 3.56
C TYR A 10 -7.62 1.06 4.93
N PRO A 11 -8.75 1.71 5.29
CA PRO A 11 -8.86 2.47 6.53
C PRO A 11 -8.94 1.56 7.77
N THR A 12 -9.41 0.32 7.62
CA THR A 12 -9.50 -0.66 8.70
C THR A 12 -8.59 -1.88 8.46
N VAL A 13 -8.06 -2.44 9.56
CA VAL A 13 -7.21 -3.64 9.52
C VAL A 13 -7.97 -4.84 8.95
N ILE A 14 -9.27 -4.93 9.19
CA ILE A 14 -10.11 -6.03 8.70
C ILE A 14 -10.31 -5.97 7.18
N GLU A 15 -10.51 -4.78 6.59
CA GLU A 15 -10.60 -4.63 5.14
C GLU A 15 -9.26 -4.92 4.46
N TYR A 16 -8.15 -4.51 5.08
CA TYR A 16 -6.81 -4.86 4.63
C TYR A 16 -6.60 -6.39 4.65
N HIS A 17 -6.94 -7.07 5.75
CA HIS A 17 -6.82 -8.53 5.82
C HIS A 17 -7.76 -9.24 4.85
N GLN A 18 -8.97 -8.72 4.60
CA GLN A 18 -9.89 -9.25 3.59
C GLN A 18 -9.34 -9.12 2.18
N ALA A 19 -8.75 -7.97 1.82
CA ALA A 19 -8.12 -7.77 0.52
C ALA A 19 -6.95 -8.75 0.32
N VAL A 20 -6.09 -8.91 1.33
CA VAL A 20 -4.98 -9.87 1.29
C VAL A 20 -5.48 -11.31 1.22
N ALA A 21 -6.54 -11.66 1.97
CA ALA A 21 -7.12 -13.00 1.93
C ALA A 21 -7.81 -13.31 0.60
N SER A 22 -8.39 -12.31 -0.07
CA SER A 22 -9.00 -12.46 -1.40
C SER A 22 -7.99 -12.75 -2.51
N ASP A 23 -6.73 -12.38 -2.29
CA ASP A 23 -5.60 -12.66 -3.19
C ASP A 23 -4.96 -14.04 -2.96
N CYS A 24 -5.43 -14.81 -1.99
CA CYS A 24 -4.91 -16.15 -1.78
C CYS A 24 -5.28 -17.08 -2.94
N PRO A 25 -4.30 -17.82 -3.51
CA PRO A 25 -4.59 -18.82 -4.52
C PRO A 25 -5.45 -19.92 -3.90
N THR A 26 -6.57 -20.29 -4.54
CA THR A 26 -7.50 -21.31 -4.01
C THR A 26 -6.96 -22.74 -4.18
N VAL A 27 -6.00 -22.90 -5.09
CA VAL A 27 -5.37 -24.17 -5.45
C VAL A 27 -3.86 -24.02 -5.48
N SER A 28 -3.15 -25.05 -5.02
CA SER A 28 -1.70 -25.13 -5.14
C SER A 28 -1.28 -25.04 -6.60
N PRO A 29 -0.13 -24.42 -6.92
CA PRO A 29 0.44 -24.46 -8.27
C PRO A 29 0.55 -25.87 -8.84
N ASP A 30 0.75 -26.87 -7.96
CA ASP A 30 0.86 -28.29 -8.30
C ASP A 30 -0.50 -29.03 -8.36
N GLY A 31 -1.62 -28.35 -8.07
CA GLY A 31 -2.98 -28.94 -8.10
C GLY A 31 -3.30 -29.96 -6.99
N THR A 32 -2.36 -30.23 -6.07
CA THR A 32 -2.46 -31.29 -5.06
C THR A 32 -3.08 -30.86 -3.73
N ALA A 33 -3.25 -29.55 -3.51
CA ALA A 33 -3.79 -29.00 -2.28
C ALA A 33 -4.72 -27.81 -2.55
N PHE A 34 -5.77 -27.70 -1.74
CA PHE A 34 -6.67 -26.58 -1.69
C PHE A 34 -6.23 -25.63 -0.59
N PHE A 35 -6.22 -24.34 -0.88
CA PHE A 35 -5.91 -23.29 0.09
C PHE A 35 -7.17 -22.45 0.30
N SER A 36 -7.50 -22.19 1.56
CA SER A 36 -8.53 -21.25 1.96
C SER A 36 -7.94 -20.24 2.93
N CYS A 37 -8.18 -18.95 2.69
CA CYS A 37 -7.72 -17.88 3.55
C CYS A 37 -8.92 -17.20 4.20
N GLU A 38 -8.92 -17.18 5.53
CA GLU A 38 -9.91 -16.46 6.33
C GLU A 38 -9.24 -15.24 6.97
N ALA A 39 -9.77 -14.07 6.66
CA ALA A 39 -9.35 -12.82 7.27
C ALA A 39 -10.03 -12.64 8.64
N ASP A 40 -9.23 -12.35 9.66
CA ASP A 40 -9.68 -11.94 11.00
C ASP A 40 -9.17 -10.51 11.26
N ALA A 41 -9.69 -9.80 12.27
CA ALA A 41 -9.23 -8.45 12.63
C ALA A 41 -7.74 -8.41 13.06
N SER A 42 -7.18 -9.54 13.46
CA SER A 42 -5.81 -9.63 14.00
C SER A 42 -4.82 -10.43 13.13
N LYS A 43 -5.32 -11.31 12.26
CA LYS A 43 -4.52 -12.31 11.53
C LYS A 43 -5.23 -12.80 10.29
N ILE A 44 -4.49 -13.42 9.38
CA ILE A 44 -5.02 -14.17 8.26
C ILE A 44 -4.74 -15.65 8.53
N THR A 45 -5.79 -16.46 8.54
CA THR A 45 -5.69 -17.90 8.76
C THR A 45 -5.65 -18.60 7.41
N LEU A 46 -4.51 -19.18 7.06
CA LEU A 46 -4.35 -20.01 5.86
C LEU A 46 -4.61 -21.47 6.22
N LYS A 47 -5.64 -22.07 5.61
CA LYS A 47 -5.97 -23.48 5.71
C LYS A 47 -5.52 -24.17 4.41
N LYS A 48 -4.54 -25.06 4.50
CA LYS A 48 -4.10 -25.92 3.40
C LYS A 48 -4.71 -27.31 3.60
N THR A 49 -5.53 -27.77 2.67
CA THR A 49 -6.08 -29.12 2.66
C THR A 49 -5.42 -29.90 1.53
N SER A 50 -4.65 -30.94 1.85
CA SER A 50 -4.00 -31.82 0.89
C SER A 50 -4.47 -33.26 1.06
N GLN A 51 -4.49 -34.06 0.00
CA GLN A 51 -4.70 -35.51 0.14
C GLN A 51 -3.41 -36.16 0.66
N GLY A 52 -3.44 -36.63 1.91
CA GLY A 52 -2.40 -37.46 2.48
C GLY A 52 -2.67 -38.95 2.24
N LEU A 53 -1.66 -39.78 2.48
CA LEU A 53 -1.72 -41.25 2.32
C LEU A 53 -2.84 -41.94 3.13
N LEU A 54 -3.35 -41.30 4.19
CA LEU A 54 -4.35 -41.85 5.12
C LEU A 54 -5.67 -41.06 5.11
N GLY A 55 -5.83 -40.09 4.20
CA GLY A 55 -6.98 -39.20 4.14
C GLY A 55 -6.59 -37.73 3.96
N PRO A 56 -7.60 -36.82 3.87
CA PRO A 56 -7.34 -35.39 3.76
C PRO A 56 -6.65 -34.87 5.03
N VAL A 57 -5.51 -34.22 4.84
CA VAL A 57 -4.73 -33.56 5.90
C VAL A 57 -4.91 -32.06 5.75
N THR A 58 -5.43 -31.43 6.80
CA THR A 58 -5.61 -29.98 6.87
C THR A 58 -4.54 -29.37 7.78
N THR A 59 -3.77 -28.43 7.24
CA THR A 59 -2.79 -27.65 8.00
C THR A 59 -3.27 -26.22 8.09
N THR A 60 -3.32 -25.70 9.32
CA THR A 60 -3.71 -24.32 9.59
C THR A 60 -2.48 -23.51 9.96
N THR A 61 -2.22 -22.42 9.23
CA THR A 61 -1.10 -21.51 9.49
C THR A 61 -1.67 -20.11 9.71
N ASN A 62 -1.26 -19.47 10.81
CA ASN A 62 -1.63 -18.08 11.06
C ASN A 62 -0.53 -17.17 10.51
N TYR A 63 -0.90 -16.24 9.65
CA TYR A 63 -0.01 -15.22 9.12
C TYR A 63 -0.50 -13.85 9.53
N THR A 64 0.38 -13.06 10.14
CA THR A 64 0.11 -11.65 10.44
C THR A 64 0.83 -10.81 9.38
N PRO A 65 0.11 -10.21 8.42
CA PRO A 65 0.73 -9.37 7.41
C PRO A 65 1.36 -8.12 8.04
N GLY A 66 2.55 -7.76 7.57
CA GLY A 66 3.22 -6.53 7.98
C GLY A 66 2.42 -5.32 7.50
N GLN A 67 2.01 -4.46 8.44
CA GLN A 67 1.25 -3.25 8.11
C GLN A 67 2.20 -2.17 7.60
N ILE A 68 2.06 -1.81 6.33
CA ILE A 68 2.74 -0.65 5.75
C ILE A 68 1.79 0.54 5.91
N ALA A 69 2.27 1.61 6.55
CA ALA A 69 1.46 2.81 6.74
C ALA A 69 1.05 3.37 5.36
N CYS A 70 -0.26 3.57 5.16
CA CYS A 70 -0.73 4.47 4.12
C CYS A 70 -0.42 5.88 4.55
N ASP A 71 0.62 6.46 3.97
CA ASP A 71 0.90 7.87 4.06
C ASP A 71 0.46 8.56 2.76
N PRO A 72 -0.83 8.93 2.65
CA PRO A 72 -1.32 9.71 1.51
C PRO A 72 -0.76 11.14 1.52
N ASP A 73 -0.18 11.61 2.63
CA ASP A 73 0.36 12.97 2.74
C ASP A 73 1.70 13.11 1.99
N GLN A 74 2.53 12.06 1.91
CA GLN A 74 3.82 12.17 1.21
C GLN A 74 3.70 12.57 -0.27
N GLN A 75 2.72 12.02 -1.01
CA GLN A 75 2.56 12.35 -2.43
C GLN A 75 1.99 13.76 -2.66
N LEU A 76 1.16 14.27 -1.75
CA LEU A 76 0.58 15.61 -1.83
C LEU A 76 1.59 16.68 -1.41
N LEU A 77 2.40 16.39 -0.39
CA LEU A 77 3.46 17.28 0.09
C LEU A 77 4.53 17.49 -0.98
N ASP A 78 4.98 16.42 -1.65
CA ASP A 78 5.96 16.51 -2.74
C ASP A 78 5.47 17.41 -3.89
N GLY A 79 4.20 17.29 -4.28
CA GLY A 79 3.62 18.11 -5.34
C GLY A 79 3.48 19.59 -4.98
N ILE A 80 3.10 19.87 -3.72
CA ILE A 80 2.93 21.23 -3.21
C ILE A 80 4.29 21.92 -3.05
N GLU A 81 5.30 21.21 -2.55
CA GLU A 81 6.66 21.74 -2.36
C GLU A 81 7.30 22.07 -3.71
N LEU A 82 7.14 21.20 -4.71
CA LEU A 82 7.60 21.48 -6.08
C LEU A 82 6.91 22.71 -6.68
N ALA A 83 5.60 22.87 -6.47
CA ALA A 83 4.85 24.04 -6.94
C ALA A 83 5.36 25.34 -6.31
N TRP A 84 5.66 25.35 -5.01
CA TRP A 84 6.21 26.51 -4.32
C TRP A 84 7.62 26.87 -4.80
N LEU A 85 8.46 25.89 -5.12
CA LEU A 85 9.78 26.14 -5.70
C LEU A 85 9.67 26.84 -7.07
N VAL A 86 8.75 26.39 -7.93
CA VAL A 86 8.52 27.02 -9.25
C VAL A 86 8.03 28.46 -9.10
N VAL A 87 7.08 28.70 -8.19
CA VAL A 87 6.61 30.06 -7.88
C VAL A 87 7.75 30.93 -7.33
N GLY A 88 8.55 30.40 -6.41
CA GLY A 88 9.69 31.10 -5.83
C GLY A 88 10.72 31.55 -6.86
N VAL A 89 11.06 30.68 -7.83
CA VAL A 89 11.96 31.01 -8.94
C VAL A 89 11.39 32.13 -9.81
N TRP A 90 10.10 32.08 -10.13
CA TRP A 90 9.43 33.12 -10.92
C TRP A 90 9.43 34.48 -10.22
N VAL A 91 9.09 34.50 -8.92
CA VAL A 91 9.10 35.72 -8.12
C VAL A 91 10.51 36.30 -8.02
N ALA A 92 11.52 35.47 -7.80
CA ALA A 92 12.92 35.90 -7.75
C ALA A 92 13.37 36.50 -9.10
N ALA A 93 13.06 35.84 -10.22
CA ALA A 93 13.37 36.34 -11.55
C ALA A 93 12.68 37.68 -11.84
N TRP A 94 11.42 37.83 -11.44
CA TRP A 94 10.69 39.09 -11.57
C TRP A 94 11.29 40.21 -10.72
N ALA A 95 11.65 39.92 -9.47
CA ALA A 95 12.29 40.90 -8.58
C ALA A 95 13.63 41.39 -9.14
N ILE A 96 14.47 40.48 -9.64
CA ILE A 96 15.75 40.84 -10.28
C ILE A 96 15.51 41.74 -11.49
N LYS A 97 14.49 41.43 -12.31
CA LYS A 97 14.13 42.25 -13.47
C LYS A 97 13.72 43.67 -13.05
N GLN A 98 12.91 43.82 -12.00
CA GLN A 98 12.49 45.14 -11.52
C GLN A 98 13.67 45.96 -10.99
N VAL A 99 14.56 45.34 -10.22
CA VAL A 99 15.78 46.01 -9.72
C VAL A 99 16.68 46.45 -10.88
N ALA A 100 16.83 45.61 -11.91
CA ALA A 100 17.61 45.96 -13.10
C ALA A 100 17.01 47.13 -13.90
N VAL A 101 15.67 47.28 -13.91
CA VAL A 101 15.00 48.43 -14.53
C VAL A 101 15.27 49.69 -13.73
N LEU A 102 15.16 49.64 -12.39
CA LEU A 102 15.43 50.78 -11.51
C LEU A 102 16.89 51.25 -11.56
N LEU A 103 17.85 50.32 -11.68
CA LEU A 103 19.27 50.68 -11.79
C LEU A 103 19.64 51.27 -13.16
N ARG A 104 18.78 51.14 -14.17
CA ARG A 104 18.99 51.67 -15.52
C ARG A 104 18.26 52.99 -15.79
N SER A 105 17.37 53.43 -14.88
CA SER A 105 16.69 54.73 -14.93
C SER A 105 17.42 55.77 -14.09
#